data_AF-A0A518DEP2-F1
#
_entry.id   AF-A0A518DEP2-F1
#
_cell.length_a   1.000
_cell.length_b   1.000
_cell.length_c   1.000
_cell.angle_alpha   90.00
_cell.angle_beta   90.00
_cell.angle_gamma   90.00
#
_symmetry.space_group_name_H-M   'P 1'
#
loop_
_entity.id
_entity.type
_entity.pdbx_description
1 polymer ?
#
loop_
_entity_poly.entity_id
_entity_poly.type
_entity_poly.pdbx_seq_one_letter_code
_entity_poly.pdbx_strand_id
1 'polypeptide(L)'
;MGFCENCRSELAGLRDESGAPPRDALDVARVSSLAEAGYLAGLLRVEGLPVWVRQQDDFSAVTGAWSSVFVLQTLRGDADRVSAVLRRESNEIDQEDLGDDEASEREPLERVIWRPVALMAIAGMASFWLGQRVANQAEPSGPERLAAAMQQAGRPFVARGEGLTSRWLTFEPLSQSWCLETDANGDGRVDGRQWFSLEE
;
A
#
# COMPACT_ATOMS: atom_id res chain seq x y z
N MET A 1 -5.58 -34.89 -24.78
CA MET A 1 -5.99 -33.80 -23.89
C MET A 1 -5.81 -32.49 -24.65
N GLY A 2 -6.86 -32.06 -25.36
CA GLY A 2 -6.86 -30.78 -26.07
C GLY A 2 -7.31 -29.69 -25.11
N PHE A 3 -6.44 -28.72 -24.84
CA PHE A 3 -6.84 -27.48 -24.19
C PHE A 3 -7.79 -26.74 -25.12
N CYS A 4 -8.97 -26.37 -24.61
CA CYS A 4 -10.02 -25.72 -25.38
C CYS A 4 -9.54 -24.32 -25.82
N GLU A 5 -9.37 -24.12 -27.13
CA GLU A 5 -8.99 -22.82 -27.72
C GLU A 5 -10.03 -21.72 -27.46
N ASN A 6 -11.23 -22.06 -26.99
CA ASN A 6 -12.27 -21.11 -26.62
C ASN A 6 -11.96 -20.29 -25.35
N CYS A 7 -11.28 -20.86 -24.34
CA CYS A 7 -10.96 -20.10 -23.12
C CYS A 7 -9.91 -19.00 -23.35
N ARG A 8 -9.10 -19.10 -24.42
CA ARG A 8 -8.07 -18.09 -24.74
C ARG A 8 -8.65 -16.86 -25.42
N SER A 9 -9.80 -17.01 -26.08
CA SER A 9 -10.52 -15.94 -26.79
C SER A 9 -11.25 -15.02 -25.81
N GLU A 10 -11.92 -15.57 -24.78
CA GLU A 10 -12.60 -14.76 -23.75
C GLU A 10 -11.62 -13.93 -22.91
N LEU A 11 -10.42 -14.44 -22.65
CA LEU A 11 -9.37 -13.69 -21.94
C LEU A 11 -8.70 -12.60 -22.80
N ALA A 12 -8.77 -12.69 -24.13
CA ALA A 12 -8.23 -11.67 -25.03
C ALA A 12 -9.16 -10.45 -25.16
N GLY A 13 -10.49 -10.64 -25.02
CA GLY A 13 -11.47 -9.55 -24.96
C GLY A 13 -11.45 -8.76 -23.65
N LEU A 14 -10.95 -9.35 -22.56
CA LEU A 14 -10.84 -8.70 -21.24
C LEU A 14 -9.66 -7.71 -21.14
N ARG A 15 -8.83 -7.58 -22.18
CA ARG A 15 -7.57 -6.82 -22.12
C ARG A 15 -7.67 -5.37 -22.62
N ASP A 16 -8.77 -4.98 -23.26
CA ASP A 16 -8.92 -3.66 -23.89
C ASP A 16 -9.98 -2.76 -23.23
N GLU A 17 -10.60 -3.20 -22.13
CA GLU A 17 -11.53 -2.37 -21.32
C GLU A 17 -10.84 -1.67 -20.14
N SER A 18 -9.50 -1.57 -20.16
CA SER A 18 -8.73 -0.64 -19.32
C SER A 18 -8.82 0.80 -19.86
N GLY A 19 -9.97 1.16 -20.44
CA GLY A 19 -10.29 2.54 -20.75
C GLY A 19 -10.29 3.35 -19.45
N ALA A 20 -9.79 4.58 -19.52
CA ALA A 20 -9.94 5.51 -18.42
C ALA A 20 -11.42 5.55 -17.99
N PRO A 21 -11.72 5.52 -16.68
CA PRO A 21 -13.09 5.55 -16.21
C PRO A 21 -13.80 6.79 -16.78
N PRO A 22 -15.10 6.68 -17.13
CA PRO A 22 -15.83 7.81 -17.65
C PRO A 22 -15.95 8.92 -16.59
N ARG A 23 -16.18 10.16 -17.03
CA ARG A 23 -16.17 11.35 -16.13
C ARG A 23 -17.25 11.30 -15.04
N ASP A 24 -18.27 10.49 -15.23
CA ASP A 24 -19.39 10.27 -14.31
C ASP A 24 -19.24 9.00 -13.45
N ALA A 25 -18.05 8.38 -13.47
CA ALA A 25 -17.73 7.28 -12.58
C ALA A 25 -17.72 7.73 -11.11
N LEU A 26 -18.19 6.85 -10.22
CA LEU A 26 -18.29 7.07 -8.78
C LEU A 26 -17.62 5.92 -8.03
N ASP A 27 -16.86 6.26 -7.00
CA ASP A 27 -16.18 5.30 -6.12
C ASP A 27 -17.22 4.57 -5.25
N VAL A 28 -17.29 3.25 -5.35
CA VAL A 28 -18.28 2.42 -4.63
C VAL A 28 -17.68 1.54 -3.56
N ALA A 29 -16.42 1.11 -3.72
CA ALA A 29 -15.74 0.28 -2.74
C ALA A 29 -14.23 0.52 -2.76
N ARG A 30 -13.59 0.20 -1.63
CA ARG A 30 -12.14 0.27 -1.43
C ARG A 30 -11.67 -1.02 -0.79
N VAL A 31 -10.64 -1.61 -1.38
CA VAL A 31 -10.06 -2.88 -0.91
C VAL A 31 -8.54 -2.77 -0.86
N SER A 32 -7.90 -3.49 0.05
CA SER A 32 -6.45 -3.41 0.28
C SER A 32 -5.64 -4.34 -0.63
N SER A 33 -6.30 -5.26 -1.33
CA SER A 33 -5.66 -6.28 -2.16
C SER A 33 -6.15 -6.22 -3.61
N LEU A 34 -5.20 -6.37 -4.56
CA LEU A 34 -5.51 -6.48 -5.98
C LEU A 34 -6.34 -7.74 -6.29
N ALA A 35 -6.12 -8.83 -5.55
CA ALA A 35 -6.85 -10.08 -5.74
C ALA A 35 -8.34 -9.89 -5.38
N GLU A 36 -8.61 -9.23 -4.26
CA GLU A 36 -9.96 -8.90 -3.81
C GLU A 36 -10.65 -7.94 -4.81
N ALA A 37 -9.94 -6.92 -5.29
CA ALA A 37 -10.47 -6.00 -6.30
C ALA A 37 -10.83 -6.74 -7.60
N GLY A 38 -9.99 -7.69 -8.03
CA GLY A 38 -10.23 -8.51 -9.21
C GLY A 38 -11.42 -9.45 -9.05
N TYR A 39 -11.58 -10.06 -7.88
CA TYR A 39 -12.72 -10.91 -7.55
C TYR A 39 -14.04 -10.12 -7.59
N LEU A 40 -14.10 -8.99 -6.87
CA LEU A 40 -15.31 -8.15 -6.83
C LEU A 40 -15.64 -7.56 -8.21
N ALA A 41 -14.63 -7.14 -8.98
CA ALA A 41 -14.84 -6.67 -10.34
C ALA A 41 -15.38 -7.79 -11.26
N GLY A 42 -14.87 -9.01 -11.12
CA GLY A 42 -15.36 -10.19 -11.83
C GLY A 42 -16.82 -10.48 -11.50
N LEU A 43 -17.17 -10.48 -10.22
CA LEU A 43 -18.54 -10.67 -9.75
C LEU A 43 -19.51 -9.63 -10.35
N LEU A 44 -19.16 -8.34 -10.26
CA LEU A 44 -20.01 -7.27 -10.80
C LEU A 44 -20.19 -7.35 -12.31
N ARG A 45 -19.16 -7.80 -13.05
CA ARG A 45 -19.27 -8.03 -14.50
C ARG A 45 -20.20 -9.20 -14.84
N VAL A 46 -20.20 -10.26 -14.04
CA VAL A 46 -21.15 -11.38 -14.20
C VAL A 46 -22.61 -10.90 -14.03
N GLU A 47 -22.83 -9.94 -13.14
CA GLU A 47 -24.13 -9.26 -12.93
C GLU A 47 -24.44 -8.19 -14.01
N GLY A 48 -23.57 -8.04 -15.02
CA GLY A 48 -23.72 -7.08 -16.11
C GLY A 48 -23.54 -5.62 -15.70
N LEU A 49 -22.83 -5.36 -14.60
CA LEU A 49 -22.58 -4.02 -14.07
C LEU A 49 -21.19 -3.53 -14.52
N PRO A 50 -21.10 -2.35 -15.18
CA PRO A 50 -19.82 -1.81 -15.60
C PRO A 50 -19.01 -1.37 -14.38
N VAL A 51 -17.77 -1.87 -14.29
CA VAL A 51 -16.87 -1.59 -13.17
C VAL A 51 -15.43 -1.38 -13.64
N TRP A 52 -14.79 -0.38 -13.06
CA TRP A 52 -13.39 -0.06 -13.24
C TRP A 52 -12.64 -0.19 -11.92
N VAL A 53 -11.39 -0.65 -11.99
CA VAL A 53 -10.51 -0.75 -10.81
C VAL A 53 -9.38 0.25 -10.99
N ARG A 54 -9.21 1.14 -10.02
CA ARG A 54 -8.13 2.14 -9.99
C ARG A 54 -7.24 1.88 -8.78
N GLN A 55 -5.94 1.73 -9.01
CA GLN A 55 -4.97 1.76 -7.92
C GLN A 55 -4.80 3.20 -7.43
N GLN A 56 -4.86 3.38 -6.12
CA GLN A 56 -4.60 4.63 -5.44
C GLN A 56 -3.50 4.41 -4.42
N ASP A 57 -2.35 5.01 -4.66
CA ASP A 57 -1.26 5.02 -3.71
C ASP A 57 -1.40 6.23 -2.78
N ASP A 58 -1.23 6.00 -1.48
CA ASP A 58 -1.29 7.01 -0.45
C ASP A 58 -0.03 6.96 0.42
N PHE A 59 0.56 8.13 0.64
CA PHE A 59 1.76 8.28 1.47
C PHE A 59 1.36 8.85 2.83
N SER A 60 1.59 8.06 3.87
CA SER A 60 1.38 8.52 5.25
C SER A 60 2.66 9.14 5.80
N ALA A 61 2.64 10.45 6.01
CA ALA A 61 3.74 11.17 6.65
C ALA A 61 3.99 10.72 8.11
N VAL A 62 2.94 10.23 8.79
CA VAL A 62 3.04 9.77 10.19
C VAL A 62 3.82 8.47 10.29
N THR A 63 3.60 7.53 9.37
CA THR A 63 4.27 6.23 9.38
C THR A 63 5.50 6.18 8.46
N GLY A 64 5.69 7.20 7.60
CA GLY A 64 6.75 7.24 6.60
C GLY A 64 6.60 6.15 5.53
N ALA A 65 5.40 5.58 5.36
CA ALA A 65 5.15 4.44 4.50
C ALA A 65 4.19 4.77 3.36
N TRP A 66 4.44 4.13 2.21
CA TRP A 66 3.50 4.07 1.10
C TRP A 66 2.54 2.91 1.33
N SER A 67 1.27 3.14 1.02
CA SER A 67 0.24 2.10 0.98
C SER A 67 -0.50 2.17 -0.36
N SER A 68 -0.96 1.03 -0.83
CA SER A 68 -1.77 0.94 -2.05
C SER A 68 -3.16 0.44 -1.69
N VAL A 69 -4.17 1.15 -2.15
CA VAL A 69 -5.58 0.77 -2.03
C VAL A 69 -6.16 0.68 -3.44
N PHE A 70 -7.02 -0.29 -3.68
CA PHE A 70 -7.71 -0.47 -4.95
C PHE A 70 -9.14 0.03 -4.80
N VAL A 71 -9.53 0.97 -5.65
CA VAL A 71 -10.84 1.61 -5.63
C VAL A 71 -11.66 1.07 -6.79
N LEU A 72 -12.84 0.52 -6.48
CA LEU A 72 -13.81 0.12 -7.47
C LEU A 72 -14.69 1.31 -7.82
N GLN A 73 -14.85 1.57 -9.11
CA GLN A 73 -15.65 2.67 -9.65
C GLN A 73 -16.74 2.11 -10.58
N THR A 74 -17.91 2.71 -10.58
CA THR A 74 -19.02 2.35 -11.48
C THR A 74 -19.73 3.61 -11.98
N LEU A 75 -20.64 3.47 -12.94
CA LEU A 75 -21.46 4.59 -13.41
C LEU A 75 -22.40 5.03 -12.30
N ARG A 76 -22.64 6.35 -12.19
CA ARG A 76 -23.55 6.90 -11.18
C ARG A 76 -24.95 6.25 -11.19
N GLY A 77 -25.45 5.87 -12.36
CA GLY A 77 -26.77 5.22 -12.50
C GLY A 77 -26.83 3.80 -11.93
N ASP A 78 -25.69 3.13 -11.78
CA ASP A 78 -25.58 1.75 -11.30
C ASP A 78 -25.08 1.65 -9.85
N ALA A 79 -24.71 2.77 -9.22
CA ALA A 79 -24.07 2.81 -7.90
C ALA A 79 -24.89 2.08 -6.81
N ASP A 80 -26.21 2.26 -6.79
CA ASP A 80 -27.09 1.60 -5.82
C ASP A 80 -27.16 0.08 -6.04
N ARG A 81 -27.20 -0.35 -7.31
CA ARG A 81 -27.22 -1.78 -7.68
C ARG A 81 -25.89 -2.45 -7.32
N VAL A 82 -24.77 -1.80 -7.63
CA VAL A 82 -23.43 -2.29 -7.26
C VAL A 82 -23.29 -2.40 -5.74
N SER A 83 -23.72 -1.36 -5.01
CA SER A 83 -23.68 -1.37 -3.53
C SER A 83 -24.52 -2.50 -2.94
N ALA A 84 -25.67 -2.83 -3.55
CA ALA A 84 -26.52 -3.93 -3.10
C ALA A 84 -25.85 -5.30 -3.31
N VAL A 85 -25.21 -5.52 -4.46
CA VAL A 85 -24.45 -6.77 -4.72
C VAL A 85 -23.30 -6.91 -3.73
N LEU A 86 -22.49 -5.86 -3.54
CA LEU A 86 -21.36 -5.89 -2.61
C LEU A 86 -21.77 -6.15 -1.16
N ARG A 87 -22.90 -5.57 -0.72
CA ARG A 87 -23.45 -5.85 0.63
C ARG A 87 -23.94 -7.29 0.78
N ARG A 88 -24.54 -7.87 -0.27
CA ARG A 88 -24.98 -9.27 -0.25
C ARG A 88 -23.79 -10.20 -0.02
N GLU A 89 -22.73 -10.05 -0.80
CA GLU A 89 -21.52 -10.87 -0.65
C GLU A 89 -20.84 -10.69 0.71
N SER A 90 -20.74 -9.44 1.20
CA SER A 90 -20.16 -9.18 2.53
C SER A 90 -20.94 -9.89 3.64
N ASN A 91 -22.28 -9.92 3.55
CA ASN A 91 -23.12 -10.57 4.54
C ASN A 91 -23.11 -12.10 4.44
N GLU A 92 -22.79 -12.66 3.27
CA GLU A 92 -22.63 -14.11 3.09
C GLU A 92 -21.33 -14.59 3.76
N ILE A 93 -20.23 -13.84 3.61
CA ILE A 93 -18.95 -14.13 4.27
C ILE A 93 -19.09 -14.09 5.80
N ASP A 94 -19.80 -13.10 6.35
CA ASP A 94 -19.98 -12.95 7.80
C ASP A 94 -20.84 -14.07 8.42
N GLN A 95 -21.69 -14.75 7.64
CA GLN A 95 -22.56 -15.83 8.14
C GLN A 95 -21.88 -17.20 8.13
N GLU A 96 -20.90 -17.44 7.26
CA GLU A 96 -20.17 -18.70 7.22
C GLU A 96 -19.21 -18.89 8.40
N ASP A 97 -18.85 -17.82 9.12
CA ASP A 97 -17.93 -17.87 10.27
C ASP A 97 -18.64 -17.95 11.65
N LEU A 98 -19.98 -17.91 11.67
CA LEU A 98 -20.77 -17.88 12.93
C LEU A 98 -21.75 -19.05 13.10
N GLY A 99 -21.70 -20.05 12.21
CA GLY A 99 -22.66 -21.13 12.16
C GLY A 99 -22.08 -22.52 12.38
N ASP A 100 -21.40 -22.79 13.51
CA ASP A 100 -21.23 -24.18 13.97
C ASP A 100 -20.96 -24.34 15.49
N ASP A 101 -21.62 -23.54 16.33
CA ASP A 101 -21.63 -23.69 17.79
C ASP A 101 -22.97 -24.23 18.32
N GLU A 102 -23.63 -25.12 17.56
CA GLU A 102 -24.72 -25.96 18.10
C GLU A 102 -24.20 -27.33 18.52
N ALA A 103 -23.89 -27.42 19.82
CA ALA A 103 -24.09 -28.58 20.70
C ALA A 103 -24.18 -29.98 20.03
N SER A 104 -23.04 -30.58 19.72
CA SER A 104 -22.96 -32.03 19.50
C SER A 104 -21.94 -32.65 20.45
N GLU A 105 -22.45 -33.19 21.56
CA GLU A 105 -21.75 -34.12 22.42
C GLU A 105 -21.44 -35.43 21.66
N ARG A 106 -20.40 -35.47 20.80
CA ARG A 106 -19.86 -36.73 20.25
C ARG A 106 -18.34 -36.68 20.05
N GLU A 107 -17.66 -37.40 20.94
CA GLU A 107 -16.36 -38.09 20.88
C GLU A 107 -15.15 -37.55 20.08
N PRO A 108 -13.92 -37.69 20.65
CA PRO A 108 -12.72 -37.01 20.19
C PRO A 108 -12.00 -37.78 19.08
N LEU A 109 -12.31 -37.49 17.81
CA LEU A 109 -11.60 -38.11 16.68
C LEU A 109 -11.18 -37.10 15.60
N GLU A 110 -10.71 -35.90 15.93
CA GLU A 110 -10.13 -35.03 14.89
C GLU A 110 -9.12 -33.96 15.34
N ARG A 111 -8.20 -34.30 16.27
CA ARG A 111 -7.09 -33.39 16.64
C ARG A 111 -5.86 -33.47 15.71
N VAL A 112 -5.88 -34.30 14.66
CA VAL A 112 -4.70 -34.54 13.82
C VAL A 112 -4.68 -33.68 12.55
N ILE A 113 -5.83 -33.32 11.99
CA ILE A 113 -5.91 -32.60 10.71
C ILE A 113 -5.67 -31.10 10.86
N TRP A 114 -6.02 -30.52 12.02
CA TRP A 114 -5.83 -29.08 12.28
C TRP A 114 -4.41 -28.67 12.66
N ARG A 115 -3.55 -29.63 13.04
CA ARG A 115 -2.15 -29.35 13.41
C ARG A 115 -1.36 -28.59 12.34
N PRO A 116 -1.36 -28.98 11.07
CA PRO A 116 -0.64 -28.22 10.04
C PRO A 116 -1.20 -26.79 9.87
N VAL A 117 -2.53 -26.60 9.98
CA VAL A 117 -3.15 -25.27 9.86
C VAL A 117 -2.79 -24.37 11.05
N ALA A 118 -2.88 -24.89 12.27
CA ALA A 118 -2.49 -24.17 13.48
C ALA A 118 -0.99 -23.82 13.49
N LEU A 119 -0.14 -24.73 13.01
CA LEU A 119 1.30 -24.47 12.89
C LEU A 119 1.62 -23.41 11.84
N MET A 120 0.91 -23.39 10.70
CA MET A 120 1.04 -22.33 9.70
C MET A 120 0.58 -20.97 10.25
N ALA A 121 -0.53 -20.92 10.98
CA ALA A 121 -1.03 -19.70 11.60
C ALA A 121 -0.05 -19.16 12.67
N ILE A 122 0.49 -20.02 13.53
CA ILE A 122 1.48 -19.64 14.54
C ILE A 122 2.80 -19.20 13.89
N ALA A 123 3.27 -19.90 12.85
CA ALA A 123 4.46 -19.51 12.11
C ALA A 123 4.29 -18.16 11.39
N GLY A 124 3.10 -17.91 10.83
CA GLY A 124 2.72 -16.63 10.24
C GLY A 124 2.69 -15.50 11.27
N MET A 125 2.03 -15.72 12.42
CA MET A 125 2.02 -14.75 13.52
C MET A 125 3.41 -14.48 14.08
N ALA A 126 4.24 -15.50 14.28
CA ALA A 126 5.61 -15.34 14.76
C ALA A 126 6.49 -14.59 13.76
N SER A 127 6.33 -14.86 12.46
CA SER A 127 7.03 -14.14 11.38
C SER A 127 6.56 -12.69 11.27
N PHE A 128 5.27 -12.43 11.47
CA PHE A 128 4.71 -11.08 11.52
C PHE A 128 5.19 -10.32 12.75
N TRP A 129 5.21 -10.94 13.94
CA TRP A 129 5.74 -10.35 15.16
C TRP A 129 7.24 -10.07 15.08
N LEU A 130 8.00 -10.99 14.49
CA LEU A 130 9.43 -10.80 14.25
C LEU A 130 9.67 -9.70 13.20
N GLY A 131 8.85 -9.67 12.15
CA GLY A 131 8.84 -8.62 11.13
C GLY A 131 8.50 -7.25 11.73
N GLN A 132 7.49 -7.16 12.59
CA GLN A 132 7.16 -5.94 13.34
C GLN A 132 8.25 -5.57 14.33
N ARG A 133 8.94 -6.53 14.96
CA ARG A 133 10.05 -6.21 15.87
C ARG A 133 11.29 -5.74 15.13
N VAL A 134 11.56 -6.27 13.94
CA VAL A 134 12.64 -5.80 13.05
C VAL A 134 12.27 -4.46 12.40
N ALA A 135 11.00 -4.27 12.03
CA ALA A 135 10.46 -3.02 11.52
C ALA A 135 10.30 -1.95 12.62
N ASN A 136 10.10 -2.32 13.88
CA ASN A 136 10.15 -1.40 15.03
C ASN A 136 11.58 -1.24 15.56
N GLN A 137 12.50 -2.11 15.14
CA GLN A 137 13.95 -1.85 15.12
C GLN A 137 14.36 -1.11 13.84
N ALA A 138 13.42 -0.59 13.04
CA ALA A 138 13.72 0.48 12.11
C ALA A 138 14.14 1.69 12.93
N GLU A 139 15.45 1.72 13.17
CA GLU A 139 16.35 2.83 12.93
C GLU A 139 15.73 4.22 13.10
N PRO A 140 16.28 5.06 14.00
CA PRO A 140 15.67 6.33 14.42
C PRO A 140 15.20 7.15 13.21
N SER A 141 13.89 7.19 12.98
CA SER A 141 13.26 8.02 11.96
C SER A 141 13.28 9.48 12.45
N GLY A 142 14.45 10.09 12.34
CA GLY A 142 14.70 11.44 12.83
C GLY A 142 15.93 12.08 12.19
N PRO A 143 16.17 13.37 12.47
CA PRO A 143 17.33 14.11 11.98
C PRO A 143 18.67 13.45 12.32
N GLU A 144 18.71 12.60 13.34
CA GLU A 144 19.87 11.80 13.75
C GLU A 144 20.32 10.79 12.67
N ARG A 145 19.39 10.16 11.91
CA ARG A 145 19.77 9.27 10.81
C ARG A 145 20.32 10.03 9.62
N LEU A 146 19.74 11.18 9.30
CA LEU A 146 20.26 12.02 8.23
C LEU A 146 21.68 12.48 8.58
N ALA A 147 21.92 12.86 9.83
CA ALA A 147 23.24 13.20 10.34
C ALA A 147 24.21 12.02 10.27
N ALA A 148 23.81 10.82 10.70
CA ALA A 148 24.63 9.61 10.65
C ALA A 148 24.95 9.20 9.19
N ALA A 149 23.97 9.24 8.30
CA ALA A 149 24.16 8.94 6.87
C ALA A 149 25.10 9.95 6.20
N MET A 150 25.02 11.23 6.59
CA MET A 150 25.92 12.26 6.07
C MET A 150 27.36 12.06 6.57
N GLN A 151 27.53 11.74 7.86
CA GLN A 151 28.85 11.42 8.43
C GLN A 151 29.46 10.19 7.75
N GLN A 152 28.67 9.17 7.44
CA GLN A 152 29.14 7.98 6.74
C GLN A 152 29.49 8.27 5.26
N ALA A 153 28.72 9.13 4.60
CA ALA A 153 28.97 9.51 3.21
C ALA A 153 30.22 10.39 3.05
N GLY A 154 30.59 11.16 4.10
CA GLY A 154 31.77 12.03 4.11
C GLY A 154 31.71 13.19 3.12
N ARG A 155 30.52 13.53 2.61
CA ARG A 155 30.30 14.59 1.62
C ARG A 155 28.96 15.30 1.86
N PRO A 156 28.85 16.60 1.54
CA PRO A 156 27.60 17.34 1.69
C PRO A 156 26.53 16.83 0.73
N PHE A 157 25.26 16.91 1.14
CA PHE A 157 24.15 16.63 0.23
C PHE A 157 23.95 17.82 -0.70
N VAL A 158 23.87 17.56 -2.01
CA VAL A 158 23.70 18.59 -3.03
C VAL A 158 22.34 18.44 -3.67
N ALA A 159 21.51 19.48 -3.55
CA ALA A 159 20.26 19.59 -4.28
C ALA A 159 20.41 20.68 -5.35
N ARG A 160 20.15 20.33 -6.60
CA ARG A 160 20.11 21.30 -7.72
C ARG A 160 18.65 21.67 -7.96
N GLY A 161 18.31 22.93 -7.79
CA GLY A 161 16.97 23.45 -8.06
C GLY A 161 16.71 23.59 -9.56
N GLU A 162 15.48 23.97 -9.93
CA GLU A 162 15.20 24.38 -11.30
C GLU A 162 16.02 25.63 -11.64
N GLY A 163 16.85 25.54 -12.68
CA GLY A 163 17.78 26.58 -13.11
C GLY A 163 19.23 26.35 -12.67
N LEU A 164 19.93 27.44 -12.32
CA LEU A 164 21.33 27.44 -11.87
C LEU A 164 21.49 27.36 -10.34
N THR A 165 20.38 27.36 -9.60
CA THR A 165 20.42 27.36 -8.13
C THR A 165 20.93 26.03 -7.59
N SER A 166 21.97 26.08 -6.77
CA SER A 166 22.52 24.91 -6.08
C SER A 166 22.43 25.11 -4.57
N ARG A 167 22.03 24.05 -3.86
CA ARG A 167 21.94 24.05 -2.39
C ARG A 167 22.78 22.91 -1.83
N TRP A 168 23.61 23.23 -0.85
CA TRP A 168 24.42 22.26 -0.11
C TRP A 168 23.93 22.17 1.33
N LEU A 169 23.64 20.95 1.77
CA LEU A 169 23.30 20.68 3.16
C LEU A 169 24.47 19.96 3.82
N THR A 170 25.00 20.58 4.88
CA THR A 170 26.14 20.08 5.65
C THR A 170 25.74 19.94 7.13
N PHE A 171 26.12 18.84 7.77
CA PHE A 171 25.97 18.60 9.19
C PHE A 171 27.29 18.83 9.93
N GLU A 172 27.26 19.66 10.97
CA GLU A 172 28.40 19.87 11.85
C GLU A 172 28.25 19.04 13.14
N PRO A 173 29.11 18.02 13.35
CA PRO A 173 28.94 17.06 14.45
C PRO A 173 29.24 17.65 15.84
N LEU A 174 30.10 18.67 15.91
CA LEU A 174 30.48 19.29 17.19
C LEU A 174 29.35 20.15 17.77
N SER A 175 28.64 20.88 16.91
CA SER A 175 27.56 21.78 17.29
C SER A 175 26.17 21.14 17.15
N GLN A 176 26.11 19.90 16.64
CA GLN A 176 24.87 19.21 16.26
C GLN A 176 23.92 20.11 15.46
N SER A 177 24.48 20.85 14.50
CA SER A 177 23.74 21.80 13.69
C SER A 177 23.82 21.48 12.20
N TRP A 178 22.78 21.86 11.48
CA TRP A 178 22.70 21.79 10.03
C TRP A 178 22.99 23.16 9.43
N CYS A 179 23.83 23.21 8.41
CA CYS A 179 24.11 24.38 7.61
C CYS A 179 23.59 24.15 6.18
N LEU A 180 22.66 24.99 5.75
CA LEU A 180 22.18 25.05 4.37
C LEU A 180 22.86 26.22 3.67
N GLU A 181 23.73 25.91 2.72
CA GLU A 181 24.37 26.89 1.84
C GLU A 181 23.61 26.97 0.52
N THR A 182 23.42 28.17 -0.02
CA THR A 182 22.76 28.40 -1.31
C THR A 182 23.67 29.19 -2.23
N ASP A 183 23.85 28.68 -3.44
CA ASP A 183 24.40 29.37 -4.61
C ASP A 183 23.21 29.71 -5.52
N ALA A 184 22.84 30.98 -5.59
CA ALA A 184 21.65 31.44 -6.29
C ALA A 184 21.88 31.59 -7.80
N ASN A 185 23.13 31.78 -8.23
CA ASN A 185 23.47 32.08 -9.63
C ASN A 185 24.22 30.94 -10.34
N GLY A 186 24.63 29.89 -9.63
CA GLY A 186 25.35 28.73 -10.14
C GLY A 186 26.82 28.99 -10.44
N ASP A 187 27.42 30.04 -9.87
CA ASP A 187 28.84 30.39 -10.10
C ASP A 187 29.81 29.62 -9.18
N GLY A 188 29.27 28.78 -8.28
CA GLY A 188 30.02 28.00 -7.31
C GLY A 188 30.36 28.77 -6.03
N ARG A 189 29.83 29.99 -5.84
CA ARG A 189 29.98 30.78 -4.62
C ARG A 189 28.72 30.70 -3.77
N VAL A 190 28.92 30.76 -2.46
CA VAL A 190 27.82 30.73 -1.50
C VAL A 190 27.27 32.15 -1.34
N ASP A 191 26.02 32.34 -1.74
CA ASP A 191 25.28 33.60 -1.61
C ASP A 191 24.55 33.69 -0.26
N GLY A 192 24.15 32.55 0.32
CA GLY A 192 23.39 32.49 1.56
C GLY A 192 23.74 31.29 2.43
N ARG A 193 23.70 31.48 3.75
CA ARG A 193 23.85 30.43 4.77
C ARG A 193 22.73 30.50 5.79
N GLN A 194 22.13 29.35 6.09
CA GLN A 194 21.14 29.20 7.15
C GLN A 194 21.55 28.07 8.08
N TRP A 195 21.42 28.30 9.38
CA TRP A 195 21.77 27.33 10.41
C TRP A 195 20.53 26.83 11.13
N PHE A 196 20.47 25.53 11.40
CA PHE A 196 19.40 24.88 12.14
C PHE A 196 20.02 24.07 13.29
N SER A 197 19.69 24.42 14.53
CA SER A 197 20.07 23.66 15.72
C SER A 197 19.04 22.57 16.01
N LEU A 198 19.51 21.43 16.53
CA LEU A 198 18.65 20.30 16.90
C LEU A 198 18.00 20.40 18.29
N GLU A 199 18.22 21.51 19.01
CA GLU A 199 17.63 21.75 20.33
C GLU A 199 16.16 22.23 20.21
N GLU A 200 15.21 21.29 20.30
CA GLU A 200 13.80 21.52 20.69
C GLU A 200 13.32 20.44 21.66
#